data_AF-A0AAV0FMY1-F1
#
_entry.id   AF-A0AAV0FMY1-F1
#
_cell.length_a   1.000
_cell.length_b   1.000
_cell.length_c   1.000
_cell.angle_alpha   90.00
_cell.angle_beta   90.00
_cell.angle_gamma   90.00
#
_symmetry.space_group_name_H-M   'P 1'
#
loop_
_entity.id
_entity.type
_entity.pdbx_description
1 polymer ?
#
loop_
_entity_poly.entity_id
_entity_poly.type
_entity_poly.pdbx_seq_one_letter_code
_entity_poly.pdbx_strand_id
1 'polypeptide(L)'
;MSDSKVETISRMAQWKIENFGPSTYKRSDPFKIGIWNWHLSVEKNRYVYIRLFPEPTRASKDQPPGAKFVLRVAAPSTNRQPLISQVFDRVLRSSDDFAWPIDSNLQGHLIIDVEFHDLKIYQKNGEGTSIWPGDSMMHSMATQTTLRCLSRMLYESIHADVTINTADGSLQAHKAVLSASSPVFHSMFLHNLKEKVSSVINIEDMSTDSCMALLGYIYGTIKKEDFWKHRLALLGAANKYDIADMKDACEESLLDDITTLNVLKRLQEAWIYQLHKLKKGCLAYLFDFGKIYDLREEINIFFRQADRELMLEMFHEVLTVWKPL
;
A
#
# COMPACT_ATOMS: atom_id res chain seq x y z
N MET A 1 38.72 -22.49 -18.59
CA MET A 1 37.59 -21.55 -18.33
C MET A 1 38.17 -20.39 -17.54
N SER A 2 37.71 -19.15 -17.73
CA SER A 2 38.26 -18.03 -16.98
C SER A 2 37.97 -18.22 -15.49
N ASP A 3 39.00 -18.09 -14.65
CA ASP A 3 38.91 -18.11 -13.18
C ASP A 3 37.98 -17.02 -12.60
N SER A 4 37.39 -16.18 -13.44
CA SER A 4 36.49 -15.08 -13.10
C SER A 4 35.00 -15.45 -13.21
N LYS A 5 34.63 -16.47 -14.00
CA LYS A 5 33.22 -16.74 -14.30
C LYS A 5 32.48 -17.32 -13.09
N VAL A 6 31.27 -16.81 -12.84
CA VAL A 6 30.34 -17.35 -11.84
C VAL A 6 29.19 -18.04 -12.56
N GLU A 7 28.91 -19.28 -12.16
CA GLU A 7 27.73 -20.03 -12.62
C GLU A 7 26.56 -19.71 -11.70
N THR A 8 25.38 -19.47 -12.26
CA THR A 8 24.18 -19.15 -11.47
C THR A 8 23.03 -20.09 -11.81
N ILE A 9 22.23 -20.41 -10.80
CA ILE A 9 20.95 -21.11 -10.96
C ILE A 9 19.98 -20.66 -9.87
N SER A 10 18.79 -20.22 -10.26
CA SER A 10 17.74 -19.77 -9.33
C SER A 10 18.27 -18.72 -8.33
N ARG A 11 18.42 -19.09 -7.05
CA ARG A 11 18.92 -18.23 -5.97
C ARG A 11 20.37 -18.55 -5.57
N MET A 12 21.10 -19.30 -6.39
CA MET A 12 22.45 -19.76 -6.11
C MET A 12 23.45 -19.21 -7.12
N ALA A 13 24.63 -18.84 -6.63
CA ALA A 13 25.78 -18.46 -7.43
C ALA A 13 27.01 -19.27 -6.97
N GLN A 14 27.75 -19.85 -7.91
CA GLN A 14 28.92 -20.66 -7.65
C GLN A 14 30.11 -20.11 -8.42
N TRP A 15 31.19 -19.82 -7.71
CA TRP A 15 32.45 -19.35 -8.27
C TRP A 15 33.55 -20.37 -8.00
N LYS A 16 34.07 -20.96 -9.08
CA LYS A 16 35.18 -21.91 -9.05
C LYS A 16 36.47 -21.17 -9.38
N ILE A 17 37.46 -21.29 -8.50
CA ILE A 17 38.79 -20.67 -8.63
C ILE A 17 39.80 -21.80 -8.69
N GLU A 18 40.46 -21.99 -9.84
CA GLU A 18 41.37 -23.13 -10.00
C GLU A 18 42.67 -22.99 -9.19
N ASN A 19 43.22 -21.78 -9.14
CA ASN A 19 44.48 -21.53 -8.46
C ASN A 19 44.42 -20.31 -7.53
N PHE A 20 44.33 -20.56 -6.23
CA PHE A 20 44.39 -19.56 -5.17
C PHE A 20 45.68 -19.68 -4.35
N GLY A 21 46.58 -18.71 -4.53
CA GLY A 21 47.92 -18.71 -3.94
C GLY A 21 48.06 -17.90 -2.64
N PRO A 22 49.27 -17.85 -2.05
CA PRO A 22 49.57 -16.94 -0.95
C PRO A 22 49.49 -15.48 -1.44
N SER A 23 48.94 -14.59 -0.61
CA SER A 23 48.82 -13.14 -0.91
C SER A 23 48.11 -12.83 -2.24
N THR A 24 46.93 -13.45 -2.45
CA THR A 24 46.17 -13.33 -3.71
C THR A 24 44.86 -12.58 -3.51
N TYR A 25 44.58 -11.64 -4.40
CA TYR A 25 43.26 -11.04 -4.60
C TYR A 25 42.67 -11.52 -5.92
N LYS A 26 41.42 -11.99 -5.90
CA LYS A 26 40.63 -12.29 -7.12
C LYS A 26 39.26 -11.63 -7.01
N ARG A 27 38.71 -11.26 -8.16
CA ARG A 27 37.34 -10.77 -8.33
C ARG A 27 36.67 -11.53 -9.46
N SER A 28 35.40 -11.85 -9.28
CA SER A 28 34.58 -12.51 -10.28
C SER A 28 34.07 -11.53 -11.35
N ASP A 29 33.72 -12.07 -12.51
CA ASP A 29 32.84 -11.42 -13.48
C ASP A 29 31.49 -11.10 -12.82
N PRO A 30 30.76 -10.07 -13.30
CA PRO A 30 29.44 -9.78 -12.77
C PRO A 30 28.48 -10.92 -13.07
N PHE A 31 27.63 -11.27 -12.10
CA PHE A 31 26.61 -12.30 -12.26
C PHE A 31 25.26 -11.80 -11.77
N LYS A 32 24.19 -12.24 -12.43
CA LYS A 32 22.83 -11.75 -12.16
C LYS A 32 22.08 -12.69 -11.24
N ILE A 33 21.54 -12.15 -10.14
CA ILE A 33 20.55 -12.80 -9.28
C ILE A 33 19.47 -11.77 -8.95
N GLY A 34 18.20 -12.13 -9.20
CA GLY A 34 17.11 -11.17 -9.13
C GLY A 34 17.25 -10.08 -10.19
N ILE A 35 17.12 -8.82 -9.76
CA ILE A 35 17.25 -7.65 -10.65
C ILE A 35 18.65 -6.99 -10.60
N TRP A 36 19.57 -7.49 -9.78
CA TRP A 36 20.91 -6.90 -9.60
C TRP A 36 22.00 -7.76 -10.23
N ASN A 37 23.05 -7.09 -10.70
CA ASN A 37 24.34 -7.70 -10.97
C ASN A 37 25.18 -7.66 -9.69
N TRP A 38 25.87 -8.76 -9.41
CA TRP A 38 26.67 -8.97 -8.21
C TRP A 38 28.09 -9.33 -8.59
N HIS A 39 29.03 -9.07 -7.67
CA HIS A 39 30.39 -9.57 -7.73
C HIS A 39 30.72 -10.31 -6.44
N LEU A 40 31.60 -11.30 -6.59
CA LEU A 40 32.37 -11.86 -5.50
C LEU A 40 33.81 -11.37 -5.60
N SER A 41 34.44 -11.13 -4.46
CA SER A 41 35.89 -11.06 -4.38
C SER A 41 36.40 -11.90 -3.23
N VAL A 42 37.60 -12.44 -3.40
CA VAL A 42 38.33 -13.16 -2.37
C VAL A 42 39.72 -12.57 -2.25
N GLU A 43 40.11 -12.26 -1.02
CA GLU A 43 41.39 -11.65 -0.69
C GLU A 43 42.05 -12.46 0.42
N LYS A 44 43.29 -12.90 0.19
CA LYS A 44 44.08 -13.59 1.21
C LYS A 44 45.27 -12.75 1.61
N ASN A 45 45.30 -12.34 2.87
CA ASN A 45 46.47 -11.75 3.53
C ASN A 45 46.82 -12.63 4.75
N ARG A 46 46.62 -12.11 5.98
CA ARG A 46 46.69 -12.90 7.22
C ARG A 46 45.50 -13.86 7.37
N TYR A 47 44.32 -13.42 6.93
CA TYR A 47 43.09 -14.19 6.85
C TYR A 47 42.57 -14.17 5.41
N VAL A 48 41.63 -15.07 5.09
CA VAL A 48 40.90 -15.03 3.83
C VAL A 48 39.61 -14.25 4.03
N TYR A 49 39.32 -13.28 3.17
CA TYR A 49 38.11 -12.48 3.19
C TYR A 49 37.32 -12.71 1.91
N ILE A 50 36.05 -13.10 2.04
CA ILE A 50 35.12 -13.19 0.92
C ILE A 50 34.13 -12.04 1.01
N ARG A 51 33.99 -11.29 -0.09
CA ARG A 51 33.06 -10.17 -0.20
C ARG A 51 32.03 -10.47 -1.27
N LEU A 52 30.79 -10.06 -1.01
CA LEU A 52 29.66 -10.07 -1.92
C LEU A 52 29.13 -8.64 -2.00
N PHE A 53 29.03 -8.09 -3.21
CA PHE A 53 28.60 -6.71 -3.39
C PHE A 53 27.92 -6.52 -4.75
N PRO A 54 26.96 -5.58 -4.85
CA PRO A 54 26.33 -5.27 -6.13
C PRO A 54 27.30 -4.54 -7.06
N GLU A 55 27.09 -4.69 -8.37
CA GLU A 55 27.74 -3.87 -9.37
C GLU A 55 27.33 -2.40 -9.19
N PRO A 56 28.29 -1.45 -9.12
CA PRO A 56 27.98 -0.05 -8.90
C PRO A 56 27.17 0.53 -10.06
N THR A 57 25.88 0.75 -9.83
CA THR A 57 24.95 1.39 -10.77
C THR A 57 24.27 2.58 -10.11
N ARG A 58 23.76 3.54 -10.89
CA ARG A 58 22.90 4.62 -10.33
C ARG A 58 21.72 4.03 -9.55
N ALA A 59 21.10 2.97 -10.08
CA ALA A 59 20.02 2.24 -9.42
C ALA A 59 20.41 1.65 -8.05
N SER A 60 21.61 1.07 -7.91
CA SER A 60 22.09 0.54 -6.62
C SER A 60 22.39 1.63 -5.56
N LYS A 61 22.58 2.88 -5.97
CA LYS A 61 22.74 4.01 -5.03
C LYS A 61 21.39 4.52 -4.52
N ASP A 62 20.39 4.60 -5.40
CA ASP A 62 19.06 5.10 -5.06
C ASP A 62 18.18 4.01 -4.38
N GLN A 63 18.39 2.74 -4.74
CA GLN A 63 17.71 1.57 -4.17
C GLN A 63 18.70 0.41 -3.96
N PRO A 64 19.46 0.43 -2.85
CA PRO A 64 20.43 -0.62 -2.58
C PRO A 64 19.73 -1.95 -2.25
N PRO A 65 20.23 -3.10 -2.76
CA PRO A 65 19.65 -4.40 -2.45
C PRO A 65 19.76 -4.73 -0.96
N GLY A 66 18.63 -5.09 -0.35
CA GLY A 66 18.63 -5.92 0.85
C GLY A 66 18.82 -7.36 0.46
N ALA A 67 19.79 -8.05 1.05
CA ALA A 67 20.07 -9.45 0.75
C ALA A 67 20.16 -10.27 2.03
N LYS A 68 19.38 -11.36 2.07
CA LYS A 68 19.52 -12.42 3.06
C LYS A 68 20.19 -13.61 2.40
N PHE A 69 21.37 -14.04 2.85
CA PHE A 69 22.17 -15.06 2.14
C PHE A 69 23.10 -15.85 3.06
N VAL A 70 23.58 -16.99 2.56
CA VAL A 70 24.59 -17.85 3.18
C VAL A 70 25.74 -18.05 2.18
N LEU A 71 26.96 -18.12 2.71
CA LEU A 71 28.16 -18.47 1.94
C LEU A 71 28.65 -19.86 2.33
N ARG A 72 29.11 -20.62 1.34
CA ARG A 72 29.81 -21.90 1.54
C ARG A 72 31.12 -21.89 0.77
N VAL A 73 32.19 -22.35 1.40
CA VAL A 73 33.52 -22.45 0.77
C VAL A 73 34.04 -23.86 0.91
N ALA A 74 34.30 -24.51 -0.23
CA ALA A 74 34.95 -25.80 -0.28
C ALA A 74 36.34 -25.67 -0.90
N ALA A 75 37.29 -26.44 -0.39
CA ALA A 75 38.61 -26.63 -0.98
C ALA A 75 38.78 -28.13 -1.31
N PRO A 76 38.30 -28.61 -2.47
CA PRO A 76 38.25 -30.02 -2.84
C PRO A 76 39.60 -30.74 -2.80
N SER A 77 40.71 -30.00 -2.98
CA SER A 77 42.07 -30.52 -2.85
C SER A 77 42.42 -30.94 -1.42
N THR A 78 41.62 -30.53 -0.43
CA THR A 78 41.77 -30.89 0.98
C THR A 78 40.58 -31.75 1.38
N ASN A 79 40.79 -32.88 2.06
CA ASN A 79 39.71 -33.72 2.63
C ASN A 79 38.95 -33.01 3.79
N ARG A 80 38.91 -31.69 3.80
CA ARG A 80 38.24 -30.88 4.82
C ARG A 80 36.79 -30.67 4.44
N GLN A 81 35.90 -30.65 5.44
CA GLN A 81 34.52 -30.26 5.22
C GLN A 81 34.42 -28.80 4.74
N PRO A 82 33.41 -28.47 3.91
CA PRO A 82 33.16 -27.09 3.51
C PRO A 82 32.90 -26.18 4.71
N LEU A 83 33.44 -24.97 4.68
CA LEU A 83 33.11 -23.91 5.64
C LEU A 83 31.78 -23.29 5.24
N ILE A 84 30.84 -23.16 6.18
CA ILE A 84 29.52 -22.56 5.95
C ILE A 84 29.39 -21.36 6.89
N SER A 85 28.94 -20.22 6.37
CA SER A 85 28.70 -19.03 7.17
C SER A 85 27.37 -19.12 7.94
N GLN A 86 27.17 -18.23 8.91
CA GLN A 86 25.82 -17.90 9.36
C GLN A 86 25.00 -17.28 8.23
N VAL A 87 23.68 -17.17 8.43
CA VAL A 87 22.82 -16.37 7.55
C VAL A 87 23.10 -14.90 7.79
N PHE A 88 23.45 -14.18 6.73
CA PHE A 88 23.57 -12.72 6.75
C PHE A 88 22.28 -12.10 6.23
N ASP A 89 21.87 -10.97 6.81
CA ASP A 89 20.79 -10.10 6.32
C ASP A 89 21.32 -8.67 6.33
N ARG A 90 21.61 -8.11 5.14
CA ARG A 90 22.35 -6.86 4.98
C ARG A 90 21.84 -6.05 3.78
N VAL A 91 21.90 -4.73 3.92
CA VAL A 91 21.80 -3.81 2.78
C VAL A 91 23.20 -3.63 2.20
N LEU A 92 23.38 -3.90 0.91
CA LEU A 92 24.68 -3.87 0.25
C LEU A 92 24.69 -2.77 -0.83
N ARG A 93 25.65 -1.85 -0.76
CA ARG A 93 25.80 -0.69 -1.66
C ARG A 93 27.14 -0.75 -2.41
N SER A 94 28.18 -1.23 -1.75
CA SER A 94 29.54 -1.34 -2.28
C SER A 94 30.24 -2.59 -1.73
N SER A 95 31.50 -2.77 -2.14
CA SER A 95 32.38 -3.81 -1.62
C SER A 95 32.70 -3.69 -0.13
N ASP A 96 32.44 -2.54 0.49
CA ASP A 96 32.84 -2.26 1.87
C ASP A 96 31.77 -2.67 2.89
N ASP A 97 30.53 -2.89 2.44
CA ASP A 97 29.40 -3.19 3.33
C ASP A 97 29.42 -4.63 3.87
N PHE A 98 30.17 -5.53 3.24
CA PHE A 98 30.24 -6.92 3.65
C PHE A 98 31.58 -7.60 3.34
N ALA A 99 32.14 -8.25 4.37
CA ALA A 99 33.24 -9.19 4.25
C ALA A 99 33.07 -10.33 5.27
N TRP A 100 33.22 -11.56 4.81
CA TRP A 100 33.26 -12.75 5.66
C TRP A 100 34.71 -13.19 5.88
N PRO A 101 35.26 -13.02 7.09
CA PRO A 101 36.60 -13.52 7.43
C PRO A 101 36.58 -15.03 7.66
N ILE A 102 37.58 -15.72 7.10
CA ILE A 102 37.80 -17.15 7.25
C ILE A 102 39.20 -17.37 7.84
N ASP A 103 39.23 -17.98 9.01
CA ASP A 103 40.46 -18.37 9.72
C ASP A 103 40.91 -19.77 9.28
N SER A 104 41.26 -19.90 8.01
CA SER A 104 41.74 -21.16 7.42
C SER A 104 42.75 -20.88 6.32
N ASN A 105 43.80 -21.70 6.26
CA ASN A 105 44.81 -21.63 5.20
C ASN A 105 44.30 -22.27 3.90
N LEU A 106 43.30 -21.64 3.27
CA LEU A 106 42.74 -22.05 1.98
C LEU A 106 43.77 -21.80 0.86
N GLN A 107 44.06 -22.81 0.04
CA GLN A 107 45.00 -22.75 -1.08
C GLN A 107 44.55 -23.68 -2.22
N GLY A 108 44.96 -23.37 -3.44
CA GLY A 108 44.68 -24.19 -4.62
C GLY A 108 43.25 -23.98 -5.13
N HIS A 109 42.58 -25.07 -5.49
CA HIS A 109 41.22 -25.04 -6.05
C HIS A 109 40.19 -24.71 -4.96
N LEU A 110 39.41 -23.65 -5.16
CA LEU A 110 38.34 -23.20 -4.27
C LEU A 110 37.00 -23.13 -4.99
N ILE A 111 35.95 -23.51 -4.28
CA ILE A 111 34.56 -23.34 -4.72
C ILE A 111 33.87 -22.47 -3.69
N ILE A 112 33.41 -21.30 -4.11
CA ILE A 112 32.65 -20.35 -3.28
C ILE A 112 31.21 -20.35 -3.79
N ASP A 113 30.28 -20.75 -2.93
CA ASP A 113 28.86 -20.67 -3.21
C ASP A 113 28.21 -19.55 -2.39
N VAL A 114 27.26 -18.86 -3.01
CA VAL A 114 26.32 -17.94 -2.37
C VAL A 114 24.91 -18.47 -2.59
N GLU A 115 24.16 -18.69 -1.52
CA GLU A 115 22.74 -19.00 -1.58
C GLU A 115 21.92 -17.85 -1.00
N PHE A 116 21.17 -17.17 -1.86
CA PHE A 116 20.31 -16.07 -1.50
C PHE A 116 18.96 -16.60 -1.00
N HIS A 117 18.63 -16.35 0.26
CA HIS A 117 17.38 -16.72 0.88
C HIS A 117 16.28 -15.70 0.64
N ASP A 118 16.63 -14.41 0.61
CA ASP A 118 15.73 -13.31 0.23
C ASP A 118 16.49 -12.17 -0.45
N LEU A 119 15.79 -11.44 -1.31
CA LEU A 119 16.26 -10.21 -1.94
C LEU A 119 15.15 -9.15 -1.86
N LYS A 120 15.46 -7.97 -1.33
CA LYS A 120 14.49 -6.93 -1.01
C LYS A 120 14.79 -5.60 -1.71
N ILE A 121 13.74 -4.92 -2.12
CA ILE A 121 13.76 -3.51 -2.53
C ILE A 121 13.17 -2.70 -1.39
N TYR A 122 13.88 -1.66 -0.96
CA TYR A 122 13.39 -0.73 0.05
C TYR A 122 12.60 0.40 -0.63
N GLN A 123 11.37 0.59 -0.19
CA GLN A 123 10.57 1.74 -0.59
C GLN A 123 10.95 2.98 0.21
N LYS A 124 10.45 4.16 -0.18
CA LYS A 124 10.76 5.45 0.49
C LYS A 124 10.37 5.48 1.97
N ASN A 125 9.46 4.61 2.41
CA ASN A 125 9.03 4.46 3.81
C ASN A 125 10.02 3.64 4.66
N GLY A 126 11.07 3.06 4.06
CA GLY A 126 12.05 2.23 4.76
C GLY A 126 11.67 0.75 4.90
N GLU A 127 10.50 0.32 4.43
CA GLU A 127 10.10 -1.09 4.41
C GLU A 127 10.68 -1.81 3.19
N GLY A 128 11.25 -3.00 3.41
CA GLY A 128 11.82 -3.84 2.36
C GLY A 128 10.81 -4.86 1.85
N THR A 129 10.45 -4.79 0.57
CA THR A 129 9.58 -5.78 -0.09
C THR A 129 10.43 -6.82 -0.82
N SER A 130 10.17 -8.11 -0.60
CA SER A 130 10.84 -9.19 -1.33
C SER A 130 10.54 -9.09 -2.83
N ILE A 131 11.56 -9.28 -3.67
CA ILE A 131 11.38 -9.35 -5.13
C ILE A 131 10.90 -10.72 -5.60
N TRP A 132 10.94 -11.73 -4.73
CA TRP A 132 10.50 -13.06 -5.06
C TRP A 132 9.03 -13.27 -4.69
N PRO A 133 8.32 -14.13 -5.43
CA PRO A 133 6.92 -14.42 -5.13
C PRO A 133 6.82 -14.97 -3.70
N GLY A 134 6.25 -14.15 -2.82
CA GLY A 134 5.78 -14.55 -1.51
C GLY A 134 4.26 -14.38 -1.42
N ASP A 135 3.69 -14.71 -0.26
CA ASP A 135 2.24 -14.68 -0.04
C ASP A 135 1.62 -13.33 -0.42
N SER A 136 2.30 -12.21 -0.15
CA SER A 136 1.87 -10.86 -0.53
C SER A 136 1.65 -10.69 -2.04
N MET A 137 2.55 -11.21 -2.88
CA MET A 137 2.39 -11.14 -4.34
C MET A 137 1.21 -12.00 -4.81
N MET A 138 1.06 -13.20 -4.26
CA MET A 138 -0.05 -14.09 -4.58
C MET A 138 -1.40 -13.50 -4.17
N HIS A 139 -1.50 -12.92 -2.98
CA HIS A 139 -2.70 -12.22 -2.51
C HIS A 139 -3.05 -11.03 -3.40
N SER A 140 -2.05 -10.24 -3.83
CA SER A 140 -2.27 -9.11 -4.75
C SER A 140 -2.85 -9.59 -6.10
N MET A 141 -2.27 -10.63 -6.70
CA MET A 141 -2.76 -11.20 -7.96
C MET A 141 -4.17 -11.77 -7.83
N ALA A 142 -4.46 -12.48 -6.73
CA ALA A 142 -5.79 -13.03 -6.46
C ALA A 142 -6.83 -11.91 -6.27
N THR A 143 -6.47 -10.84 -5.55
CA THR A 143 -7.32 -9.66 -5.33
C THR A 143 -7.63 -8.97 -6.66
N GLN A 144 -6.62 -8.70 -7.49
CA GLN A 144 -6.81 -8.10 -8.81
C GLN A 144 -7.71 -8.94 -9.72
N THR A 145 -7.55 -10.27 -9.69
CA THR A 145 -8.40 -11.19 -10.45
C THR A 145 -9.86 -11.11 -9.98
N THR A 146 -10.08 -11.08 -8.66
CA THR A 146 -11.40 -10.97 -8.05
C THR A 146 -12.08 -9.64 -8.41
N LEU A 147 -11.36 -8.52 -8.29
CA LEU A 147 -11.87 -7.19 -8.66
C LEU A 147 -12.24 -7.12 -10.15
N ARG A 148 -11.46 -7.74 -11.03
CA ARG A 148 -11.80 -7.84 -12.46
C ARG A 148 -13.09 -8.63 -12.68
N CYS A 149 -13.30 -9.72 -11.95
CA CYS A 149 -14.55 -10.49 -12.02
C CYS A 149 -15.75 -9.67 -11.54
N LEU A 150 -15.65 -9.02 -10.38
CA LEU A 150 -16.71 -8.15 -9.85
C LEU A 150 -17.02 -6.97 -10.79
N SER A 151 -15.99 -6.38 -11.40
CA SER A 151 -16.16 -5.34 -12.40
C SER A 151 -17.00 -5.80 -13.58
N ARG A 152 -16.71 -6.99 -14.12
CA ARG A 152 -17.51 -7.57 -15.21
C ARG A 152 -18.94 -7.85 -14.76
N MET A 153 -19.14 -8.39 -13.55
CA MET A 153 -20.48 -8.60 -13.01
C MET A 153 -21.30 -7.31 -13.01
N LEU A 154 -20.73 -6.20 -12.54
CA LEU A 154 -21.40 -4.91 -12.49
C LEU A 154 -21.68 -4.34 -13.90
N TYR A 155 -20.65 -4.17 -14.73
CA TYR A 155 -20.79 -3.45 -16.00
C TYR A 155 -21.41 -4.27 -17.13
N GLU A 156 -21.24 -5.59 -17.14
CA GLU A 156 -21.89 -6.50 -18.10
C GLU A 156 -23.22 -7.05 -17.56
N SER A 157 -23.59 -6.72 -16.30
CA SER A 157 -24.81 -7.21 -15.63
C SER A 157 -24.93 -8.75 -15.60
N ILE A 158 -23.80 -9.45 -15.46
CA ILE A 158 -23.76 -10.92 -15.50
C ILE A 158 -24.49 -11.50 -14.28
N HIS A 159 -25.66 -12.10 -14.52
CA HIS A 159 -26.52 -12.69 -13.48
C HIS A 159 -27.00 -11.69 -12.42
N ALA A 160 -27.19 -10.42 -12.80
CA ALA A 160 -27.83 -9.45 -11.93
C ALA A 160 -29.24 -9.91 -11.52
N ASP A 161 -29.56 -9.77 -10.23
CA ASP A 161 -30.79 -10.29 -9.60
C ASP A 161 -31.57 -9.21 -8.84
N VAL A 162 -31.15 -7.94 -8.96
CA VAL A 162 -31.87 -6.78 -8.44
C VAL A 162 -31.72 -5.57 -9.37
N THR A 163 -32.82 -4.87 -9.58
CA THR A 163 -32.86 -3.56 -10.26
C THR A 163 -32.92 -2.44 -9.23
N ILE A 164 -32.11 -1.39 -9.43
CA ILE A 164 -32.10 -0.19 -8.60
C ILE A 164 -32.64 0.96 -9.45
N ASN A 165 -33.80 1.47 -9.10
CA ASN A 165 -34.34 2.69 -9.71
C ASN A 165 -33.71 3.91 -9.04
N THR A 166 -33.18 4.82 -9.85
CA THR A 166 -32.57 6.08 -9.42
C THR A 166 -33.50 7.23 -9.78
N ALA A 167 -33.10 8.47 -9.46
CA ALA A 167 -33.89 9.66 -9.78
C ALA A 167 -34.19 9.81 -11.28
N ASP A 168 -33.27 9.36 -12.14
CA ASP A 168 -33.26 9.62 -13.58
C ASP A 168 -33.01 8.36 -14.43
N GLY A 169 -33.07 7.16 -13.83
CA GLY A 169 -32.80 5.91 -14.56
C GLY A 169 -32.92 4.65 -13.71
N SER A 170 -32.25 3.59 -14.16
CA SER A 170 -32.20 2.32 -13.45
C SER A 170 -30.88 1.60 -13.69
N LEU A 171 -30.38 0.90 -12.67
CA LEU A 171 -29.15 0.11 -12.70
C LEU A 171 -29.42 -1.35 -12.31
N GLN A 172 -28.56 -2.26 -12.77
CA GLN A 172 -28.59 -3.67 -12.39
C GLN A 172 -27.47 -3.97 -11.39
N ALA A 173 -27.76 -4.79 -10.38
CA ALA A 173 -26.81 -5.19 -9.35
C ALA A 173 -27.11 -6.60 -8.81
N HIS A 174 -26.38 -6.98 -7.76
CA HIS A 174 -26.44 -8.30 -7.15
C HIS A 174 -26.79 -8.18 -5.66
N LYS A 175 -27.87 -8.83 -5.24
CA LYS A 175 -28.33 -8.86 -3.83
C LYS A 175 -27.24 -9.37 -2.91
N ALA A 176 -26.51 -10.40 -3.32
CA ALA A 176 -25.44 -11.01 -2.53
C ALA A 176 -24.30 -10.01 -2.24
N VAL A 177 -23.86 -9.27 -3.26
CA VAL A 177 -22.78 -8.27 -3.11
C VAL A 177 -23.25 -7.10 -2.24
N LEU A 178 -24.44 -6.55 -2.53
CA LEU A 178 -25.01 -5.47 -1.73
C LEU A 178 -25.20 -5.86 -0.26
N SER A 179 -25.70 -7.08 -0.01
CA SER A 179 -25.88 -7.62 1.34
C SER A 179 -24.55 -7.80 2.09
N ALA A 180 -23.53 -8.29 1.40
CA ALA A 180 -22.21 -8.48 2.01
C ALA A 180 -21.54 -7.15 2.37
N SER A 181 -21.84 -6.08 1.63
CA SER A 181 -21.26 -4.75 1.85
C SER A 181 -22.07 -3.84 2.77
N SER A 182 -23.32 -4.20 3.11
CA SER A 182 -24.21 -3.35 3.90
C SER A 182 -25.21 -4.18 4.70
N PRO A 183 -25.25 -4.01 6.03
CA PRO A 183 -26.25 -4.67 6.87
C PRO A 183 -27.68 -4.18 6.55
N VAL A 184 -27.84 -2.95 6.07
CA VAL A 184 -29.13 -2.40 5.64
C VAL A 184 -29.63 -3.11 4.39
N PHE A 185 -28.79 -3.26 3.35
CA PHE A 185 -29.17 -4.05 2.16
C PHE A 185 -29.42 -5.51 2.52
N HIS A 186 -28.61 -6.10 3.40
CA HIS A 186 -28.83 -7.47 3.86
C HIS A 186 -30.21 -7.65 4.49
N SER A 187 -30.59 -6.75 5.41
CA SER A 187 -31.89 -6.76 6.07
C SER A 187 -33.03 -6.54 5.08
N MET A 188 -32.84 -5.66 4.09
CA MET A 188 -33.81 -5.36 3.04
C MET A 188 -34.18 -6.60 2.21
N PHE A 189 -33.23 -7.52 1.97
CA PHE A 189 -33.47 -8.74 1.19
C PHE A 189 -33.83 -9.98 2.02
N LEU A 190 -33.54 -9.99 3.32
CA LEU A 190 -33.86 -11.11 4.20
C LEU A 190 -35.34 -11.18 4.55
N HIS A 191 -35.91 -10.05 4.99
CA HIS A 191 -37.29 -9.98 5.45
C HIS A 191 -38.28 -10.04 4.28
N ASN A 192 -39.54 -10.43 4.54
CA ASN A 192 -40.62 -10.43 3.52
C ASN A 192 -41.07 -8.99 3.19
N LEU A 193 -40.12 -8.17 2.80
CA LEU A 193 -40.29 -6.80 2.35
C LEU A 193 -40.58 -6.79 0.85
N LYS A 194 -41.12 -5.67 0.37
CA LYS A 194 -41.53 -5.49 -1.02
C LYS A 194 -40.36 -5.77 -1.97
N GLU A 195 -39.16 -5.34 -1.58
CA GLU A 195 -37.90 -5.43 -2.32
C GLU A 195 -37.44 -6.88 -2.52
N LYS A 196 -37.69 -7.77 -1.53
CA LYS A 196 -37.41 -9.20 -1.66
C LYS A 196 -38.27 -9.86 -2.74
N VAL A 197 -39.54 -9.46 -2.81
CA VAL A 197 -40.52 -10.01 -3.76
C VAL A 197 -40.37 -9.38 -5.14
N SER A 198 -40.21 -8.06 -5.22
CA SER A 198 -40.11 -7.32 -6.49
C SER A 198 -38.73 -7.44 -7.13
N SER A 199 -37.68 -7.69 -6.35
CA SER A 199 -36.29 -7.56 -6.80
C SER A 199 -35.97 -6.16 -7.36
N VAL A 200 -36.64 -5.14 -6.80
CA VAL A 200 -36.48 -3.73 -7.16
C VAL A 200 -36.26 -2.91 -5.89
N ILE A 201 -35.23 -2.06 -5.90
CA ILE A 201 -34.97 -1.04 -4.87
C ILE A 201 -35.15 0.35 -5.50
N ASN A 202 -35.67 1.30 -4.75
CA ASN A 202 -35.74 2.70 -5.16
C ASN A 202 -34.74 3.55 -4.36
N ILE A 203 -33.82 4.22 -5.05
CA ILE A 203 -32.82 5.17 -4.52
C ILE A 203 -33.03 6.51 -5.26
N GLU A 204 -34.17 7.13 -4.99
CA GLU A 204 -34.62 8.35 -5.67
C GLU A 204 -33.81 9.60 -5.26
N ASP A 205 -33.04 9.51 -4.17
CA ASP A 205 -32.15 10.56 -3.67
C ASP A 205 -30.78 10.60 -4.38
N MET A 206 -30.55 9.74 -5.38
CA MET A 206 -29.32 9.72 -6.17
C MET A 206 -29.62 9.74 -7.68
N SER A 207 -28.80 10.47 -8.44
CA SER A 207 -28.73 10.30 -9.90
C SER A 207 -28.14 8.93 -10.25
N THR A 208 -28.40 8.47 -11.47
CA THR A 208 -27.83 7.23 -12.03
C THR A 208 -26.31 7.24 -11.94
N ASP A 209 -25.68 8.38 -12.25
CA ASP A 209 -24.23 8.56 -12.21
C ASP A 209 -23.68 8.43 -10.77
N SER A 210 -24.32 9.08 -9.80
CA SER A 210 -23.91 8.99 -8.38
C SER A 210 -24.15 7.59 -7.81
N CYS A 211 -25.24 6.93 -8.21
CA CYS A 211 -25.53 5.56 -7.81
C CYS A 211 -24.56 4.57 -8.46
N MET A 212 -24.12 4.81 -9.69
CA MET A 212 -23.06 4.03 -10.33
C MET A 212 -21.74 4.18 -9.57
N ALA A 213 -21.42 5.37 -9.05
CA ALA A 213 -20.26 5.54 -8.16
C ALA A 213 -20.41 4.73 -6.86
N LEU A 214 -21.59 4.73 -6.24
CA LEU A 214 -21.87 3.90 -5.05
C LEU A 214 -21.61 2.41 -5.34
N LEU A 215 -22.17 1.90 -6.45
CA LEU A 215 -21.93 0.52 -6.88
C LEU A 215 -20.46 0.31 -7.21
N GLY A 216 -19.80 1.24 -7.88
CA GLY A 216 -18.38 1.17 -8.17
C GLY A 216 -17.53 1.03 -6.91
N TYR A 217 -17.88 1.71 -5.82
CA TYR A 217 -17.18 1.54 -4.55
C TYR A 217 -17.41 0.14 -3.97
N ILE A 218 -18.67 -0.31 -3.93
CA ILE A 218 -19.07 -1.62 -3.40
C ILE A 218 -18.40 -2.78 -4.16
N TYR A 219 -18.26 -2.67 -5.49
CA TYR A 219 -17.63 -3.69 -6.33
C TYR A 219 -16.10 -3.50 -6.46
N GLY A 220 -15.53 -2.46 -5.84
CA GLY A 220 -14.10 -2.17 -5.88
C GLY A 220 -13.58 -1.68 -7.23
N THR A 221 -14.43 -1.03 -8.02
CA THR A 221 -14.11 -0.49 -9.36
C THR A 221 -14.09 1.03 -9.44
N ILE A 222 -14.44 1.73 -8.36
CA ILE A 222 -14.52 3.19 -8.33
C ILE A 222 -13.15 3.82 -8.64
N LYS A 223 -13.15 4.82 -9.51
CA LYS A 223 -11.98 5.63 -9.80
C LYS A 223 -11.94 6.84 -8.88
N LYS A 224 -10.73 7.39 -8.68
CA LYS A 224 -10.52 8.60 -7.87
C LYS A 224 -11.38 9.77 -8.36
N GLU A 225 -11.44 9.99 -9.67
CA GLU A 225 -12.22 11.08 -10.27
C GLU A 225 -13.72 10.98 -9.96
N ASP A 226 -14.29 9.78 -10.10
CA ASP A 226 -15.70 9.51 -9.80
C ASP A 226 -15.99 9.64 -8.29
N PHE A 227 -15.09 9.11 -7.44
CA PHE A 227 -15.21 9.27 -5.99
C PHE A 227 -15.24 10.74 -5.61
N TRP A 228 -14.29 11.54 -6.11
CA TRP A 228 -14.20 12.95 -5.80
C TRP A 228 -15.44 13.70 -6.27
N LYS A 229 -15.89 13.44 -7.51
CA LYS A 229 -17.09 14.08 -8.07
C LYS A 229 -18.34 13.78 -7.26
N HIS A 230 -18.50 12.57 -6.75
CA HIS A 230 -19.72 12.09 -6.08
C HIS A 230 -19.63 11.99 -4.55
N ARG A 231 -18.51 12.38 -3.93
CA ARG A 231 -18.22 12.15 -2.49
C ARG A 231 -19.32 12.56 -1.51
N LEU A 232 -20.09 13.62 -1.79
CA LEU A 232 -21.20 14.03 -0.93
C LEU A 232 -22.42 13.08 -1.04
N ALA A 233 -22.74 12.64 -2.25
CA ALA A 233 -23.79 11.65 -2.46
C ALA A 233 -23.38 10.29 -1.88
N LEU A 234 -22.10 9.92 -2.02
CA LEU A 234 -21.53 8.73 -1.40
C LEU A 234 -21.58 8.79 0.12
N LEU A 235 -21.26 9.94 0.74
CA LEU A 235 -21.39 10.12 2.19
C LEU A 235 -22.83 9.90 2.67
N GLY A 236 -23.80 10.49 1.99
CA GLY A 236 -25.22 10.29 2.29
C GLY A 236 -25.63 8.82 2.17
N ALA A 237 -25.22 8.15 1.08
CA ALA A 237 -25.48 6.73 0.87
C ALA A 237 -24.79 5.84 1.92
N ALA A 238 -23.53 6.12 2.25
CA ALA A 238 -22.76 5.38 3.25
C ALA A 238 -23.43 5.46 4.63
N ASN A 239 -23.95 6.62 5.01
CA ASN A 239 -24.70 6.77 6.25
C ASN A 239 -26.07 6.07 6.18
N LYS A 240 -26.78 6.18 5.06
CA LYS A 240 -28.12 5.57 4.87
C LYS A 240 -28.07 4.03 4.86
N TYR A 241 -27.04 3.46 4.25
CA TYR A 241 -26.86 2.02 4.08
C TYR A 241 -25.83 1.42 5.03
N ASP A 242 -25.34 2.18 6.00
CA ASP A 242 -24.39 1.73 7.03
C ASP A 242 -23.12 1.07 6.44
N ILE A 243 -22.41 1.83 5.60
CA ILE A 243 -21.16 1.42 4.95
C ILE A 243 -20.01 2.23 5.56
N ALA A 244 -19.52 1.80 6.73
CA ALA A 244 -18.56 2.54 7.56
C ALA A 244 -17.28 2.94 6.81
N ASP A 245 -16.62 2.01 6.11
CA ASP A 245 -15.37 2.28 5.38
C ASP A 245 -15.53 3.37 4.31
N MET A 246 -16.71 3.44 3.67
CA MET A 246 -17.01 4.49 2.69
C MET A 246 -17.24 5.83 3.36
N LYS A 247 -17.94 5.83 4.51
CA LYS A 247 -18.18 7.04 5.31
C LYS A 247 -16.86 7.65 5.78
N ASP A 248 -15.94 6.82 6.27
CA ASP A 248 -14.60 7.24 6.69
C ASP A 248 -13.77 7.76 5.51
N ALA A 249 -13.80 7.09 4.36
CA ALA A 249 -13.11 7.55 3.15
C ALA A 249 -13.66 8.92 2.66
N CYS A 250 -14.98 9.13 2.75
CA CYS A 250 -15.59 10.42 2.44
C CYS A 250 -15.17 11.50 3.45
N GLU A 251 -15.10 11.17 4.74
CA GLU A 251 -14.63 12.08 5.79
C GLU A 251 -13.21 12.58 5.51
N GLU A 252 -12.27 11.65 5.28
CA GLU A 252 -10.86 12.00 4.97
C GLU A 252 -10.77 12.85 3.70
N SER A 253 -11.49 12.47 2.64
CA SER A 253 -11.49 13.24 1.40
C SER A 253 -12.08 14.64 1.55
N LEU A 254 -13.04 14.85 2.47
CA LEU A 254 -13.59 16.17 2.78
C LEU A 254 -12.72 16.95 3.77
N LEU A 255 -11.82 16.29 4.49
CA LEU A 255 -10.86 16.97 5.35
C LEU A 255 -9.68 17.52 4.52
N ASP A 256 -9.25 16.79 3.49
CA ASP A 256 -8.07 17.11 2.67
C ASP A 256 -8.17 18.43 1.87
N ASP A 257 -9.37 18.90 1.52
CA ASP A 257 -9.57 20.08 0.65
C ASP A 257 -10.47 21.17 1.28
N ILE A 258 -10.37 21.38 2.61
CA ILE A 258 -11.10 22.45 3.31
C ILE A 258 -10.64 23.82 2.79
N THR A 259 -11.61 24.69 2.50
CA THR A 259 -11.39 26.07 2.05
C THR A 259 -12.41 27.01 2.68
N THR A 260 -12.16 28.32 2.61
CA THR A 260 -13.14 29.33 3.05
C THR A 260 -14.49 29.20 2.33
N LEU A 261 -14.50 28.74 1.08
CA LEU A 261 -15.73 28.57 0.28
C LEU A 261 -16.59 27.39 0.73
N ASN A 262 -16.01 26.37 1.39
CA ASN A 262 -16.71 25.12 1.69
C ASN A 262 -16.79 24.77 3.19
N VAL A 263 -15.98 25.42 4.05
CA VAL A 263 -15.80 25.02 5.45
C VAL A 263 -17.10 25.02 6.27
N LEU A 264 -17.97 26.01 6.09
CA LEU A 264 -19.24 26.08 6.83
C LEU A 264 -20.19 24.96 6.39
N LYS A 265 -20.28 24.68 5.09
CA LYS A 265 -21.08 23.57 4.57
C LYS A 265 -20.55 22.23 5.09
N ARG A 266 -19.23 22.04 5.10
CA ARG A 266 -18.59 20.82 5.62
C ARG A 266 -18.78 20.66 7.12
N LEU A 267 -18.75 21.74 7.88
CA LEU A 267 -19.05 21.71 9.31
C LEU A 267 -20.50 21.25 9.56
N GLN A 268 -21.46 21.74 8.76
CA GLN A 268 -22.85 21.27 8.83
C GLN A 268 -22.97 19.78 8.49
N GLU A 269 -22.31 19.33 7.42
CA GLU A 269 -22.33 17.91 7.03
C GLU A 269 -21.66 17.03 8.07
N ALA A 270 -20.55 17.49 8.64
CA ALA A 270 -19.84 16.80 9.71
C ALA A 270 -20.70 16.64 10.96
N TRP A 271 -21.52 17.64 11.28
CA TRP A 271 -22.51 17.54 12.35
C TRP A 271 -23.61 16.51 12.02
N ILE A 272 -24.26 16.65 10.85
CA ILE A 272 -25.39 15.79 10.43
C ILE A 272 -24.97 14.32 10.37
N TYR A 273 -23.81 14.05 9.78
CA TYR A 273 -23.30 12.69 9.58
C TYR A 273 -22.38 12.21 10.71
N GLN A 274 -22.19 12.99 11.77
CA GLN A 274 -21.32 12.65 12.90
C GLN A 274 -19.87 12.32 12.49
N LEU A 275 -19.29 13.16 11.62
CA LEU A 275 -17.92 13.06 11.13
C LEU A 275 -16.97 13.83 12.05
N HIS A 276 -16.40 13.14 13.03
CA HIS A 276 -15.63 13.75 14.11
C HIS A 276 -14.31 14.41 13.65
N LYS A 277 -13.55 13.78 12.74
CA LYS A 277 -12.29 14.31 12.21
C LYS A 277 -12.57 15.54 11.34
N LEU A 278 -13.58 15.47 10.47
CA LEU A 278 -13.96 16.61 9.63
C LEU A 278 -14.45 17.78 10.48
N LYS A 279 -15.31 17.53 11.47
CA LYS A 279 -15.78 18.57 12.40
C LYS A 279 -14.61 19.27 13.08
N LYS A 280 -13.68 18.50 13.65
CA LYS A 280 -12.48 19.03 14.31
C LYS A 280 -11.61 19.84 13.33
N GLY A 281 -11.41 19.34 12.12
CA GLY A 281 -10.66 20.04 11.07
C GLY A 281 -11.30 21.37 10.67
N CYS A 282 -12.63 21.40 10.49
CA CYS A 282 -13.36 22.62 10.19
C CYS A 282 -13.28 23.65 11.33
N LEU A 283 -13.43 23.21 12.58
CA LEU A 283 -13.32 24.08 13.76
C LEU A 283 -11.90 24.67 13.89
N ALA A 284 -10.87 23.85 13.75
CA ALA A 284 -9.48 24.32 13.75
C ALA A 284 -9.23 25.32 12.60
N TYR A 285 -9.69 25.02 11.39
CA TYR A 285 -9.57 25.93 10.25
C TYR A 285 -10.22 27.29 10.52
N LEU A 286 -11.42 27.30 11.12
CA LEU A 286 -12.15 28.53 11.45
C LEU A 286 -11.51 29.32 12.59
N PHE A 287 -11.19 28.66 13.70
CA PHE A 287 -10.82 29.31 14.96
C PHE A 287 -9.31 29.36 15.19
N ASP A 288 -8.61 28.23 15.13
CA ASP A 288 -7.16 28.16 15.37
C ASP A 288 -6.38 28.92 14.30
N PHE A 289 -6.78 28.78 13.02
CA PHE A 289 -6.17 29.51 11.90
C PHE A 289 -6.84 30.87 11.62
N GLY A 290 -7.85 31.25 12.41
CA GLY A 290 -8.51 32.56 12.34
C GLY A 290 -9.30 32.83 11.06
N LYS A 291 -9.66 31.81 10.27
CA LYS A 291 -10.41 31.99 9.01
C LYS A 291 -11.86 32.43 9.20
N ILE A 292 -12.36 32.38 10.43
CA ILE A 292 -13.64 32.99 10.79
C ILE A 292 -13.73 34.48 10.43
N TYR A 293 -12.62 35.23 10.49
CA TYR A 293 -12.63 36.67 10.16
C TYR A 293 -12.80 36.94 8.66
N ASP A 294 -12.49 35.95 7.82
CA ASP A 294 -12.66 36.01 6.37
C ASP A 294 -14.11 35.70 5.95
N LEU A 295 -14.97 35.25 6.89
CA LEU A 295 -16.31 34.66 6.63
C LEU A 295 -17.44 35.35 7.42
N ARG A 296 -17.31 36.65 7.72
CA ARG A 296 -18.23 37.35 8.63
C ARG A 296 -19.69 37.34 8.19
N GLU A 297 -19.96 37.44 6.88
CA GLU A 297 -21.34 37.46 6.38
C GLU A 297 -21.91 36.03 6.30
N GLU A 298 -21.11 35.09 5.84
CA GLU A 298 -21.49 33.69 5.68
C GLU A 298 -21.75 33.02 7.02
N ILE A 299 -20.98 33.36 8.06
CA ILE A 299 -21.18 32.79 9.40
C ILE A 299 -22.47 33.29 10.05
N ASN A 300 -22.87 34.54 9.78
CA ASN A 300 -24.15 35.08 10.24
C ASN A 300 -25.32 34.33 9.60
N ILE A 301 -25.20 33.95 8.32
CA ILE A 301 -26.20 33.13 7.63
C ILE A 301 -26.20 31.71 8.21
N PHE A 302 -25.02 31.14 8.44
CA PHE A 302 -24.85 29.81 9.02
C PHE A 302 -25.54 29.69 10.39
N PHE A 303 -25.31 30.63 11.30
CA PHE A 303 -25.93 30.61 12.64
C PHE A 303 -27.46 30.70 12.64
N ARG A 304 -28.07 31.19 11.56
CA ARG A 304 -29.54 31.20 11.43
C ARG A 304 -30.12 29.82 11.11
N GLN A 305 -29.30 28.91 10.59
CA GLN A 305 -29.72 27.60 10.08
C GLN A 305 -29.10 26.44 10.85
N ALA A 306 -27.95 26.66 11.51
CA ALA A 306 -27.21 25.65 12.23
C ALA A 306 -27.97 25.13 13.46
N ASP A 307 -27.68 23.88 13.80
CA ASP A 307 -28.19 23.27 15.02
C ASP A 307 -27.66 24.00 16.27
N ARG A 308 -28.48 24.08 17.32
CA ARG A 308 -28.14 24.80 18.55
C ARG A 308 -26.95 24.17 19.28
N GLU A 309 -26.84 22.86 19.29
CA GLU A 309 -25.73 22.15 19.94
C GLU A 309 -24.43 22.39 19.17
N LEU A 310 -24.49 22.38 17.84
CA LEU A 310 -23.33 22.74 17.01
C LEU A 310 -22.87 24.17 17.27
N MET A 311 -23.80 25.12 17.39
CA MET A 311 -23.45 26.50 17.76
C MET A 311 -22.79 26.59 19.12
N LEU A 312 -23.31 25.89 20.13
CA LEU A 312 -22.70 25.85 21.47
C LEU A 312 -21.27 25.28 21.42
N GLU A 313 -21.04 24.21 20.68
CA GLU A 313 -19.69 23.68 20.47
C GLU A 313 -18.77 24.71 19.82
N MET A 314 -19.24 25.42 18.79
CA MET A 314 -18.47 26.49 18.16
C MET A 314 -18.12 27.62 19.15
N PHE A 315 -19.07 28.03 19.99
CA PHE A 315 -18.81 29.03 21.03
C PHE A 315 -17.78 28.55 22.05
N HIS A 316 -17.85 27.27 22.47
CA HIS A 316 -16.84 26.69 23.34
C HIS A 316 -15.46 26.71 22.69
N GLU A 317 -15.35 26.39 21.40
CA GLU A 317 -14.06 26.43 20.68
C GLU A 317 -13.51 27.85 20.53
N VAL A 318 -14.37 28.87 20.34
CA VAL A 318 -13.91 30.26 20.38
C VAL A 318 -13.29 30.60 21.74
N LEU A 319 -13.91 30.18 22.83
CA LEU A 319 -13.44 30.46 24.19
C LEU A 319 -12.13 29.74 24.54
N THR A 320 -11.87 28.56 23.97
CA THR A 320 -10.60 27.84 24.19
C THR A 320 -9.43 28.52 23.46
N VAL A 321 -9.67 29.04 22.26
CA VAL A 321 -8.67 29.78 21.46
C VAL A 321 -8.45 31.19 22.01
N TRP A 322 -9.51 31.84 22.49
CA TRP A 322 -9.44 33.21 23.00
C TRP A 322 -8.89 33.23 24.43
N LYS A 323 -7.57 33.25 24.56
CA LYS A 323 -6.91 33.50 25.85
C LYS A 323 -6.93 35.00 26.14
N PRO A 324 -7.53 35.46 27.25
CA PRO A 324 -7.39 36.86 27.66
C PRO A 324 -5.91 37.14 27.95
N LEU A 325 -5.41 38.24 27.35
CA LEU A 325 -4.06 38.76 27.57
C LEU A 325 -3.86 39.28 28.99
#